data_AF-A0A2S4YB40-F1
#
_entry.id   AF-A0A2S4YB40-F1
#
_cell.length_a   1.000
_cell.length_b   1.000
_cell.length_c   1.000
_cell.angle_alpha   90.00
_cell.angle_beta   90.00
_cell.angle_gamma   90.00
#
_symmetry.space_group_name_H-M   'P 1'
#
loop_
_entity.id
_entity.type
_entity.pdbx_description
1 polymer ?
#
loop_
_entity_poly.entity_id
_entity_poly.type
_entity_poly.pdbx_seq_one_letter_code
_entity_poly.pdbx_strand_id
1 'polypeptide(L)' 'MVLRLLHRAGARSDHLHLASLGAIGLCLTLWVRAKTIDQEQRGNAERRALFVGLWPPMLWLIGEALREQK' A
#
# COMPACT_ATOMS: atom_id res chain seq x y z
N MET A 1 14.59 4.69 -16.17
CA MET A 1 13.54 4.66 -17.23
C MET A 1 12.14 4.58 -16.62
N VAL A 2 11.90 3.67 -15.67
CA VAL A 2 10.60 3.49 -14.99
C VAL A 2 10.10 4.73 -14.25
N LEU A 3 10.92 5.37 -13.41
CA LEU A 3 10.51 6.58 -12.67
C LEU A 3 10.13 7.75 -13.61
N ARG A 4 10.85 7.94 -14.72
CA ARG A 4 10.50 8.92 -15.76
C ARG A 4 9.16 8.60 -16.44
N LEU A 5 8.87 7.32 -16.66
CA LEU A 5 7.59 6.87 -17.21
C LEU A 5 6.45 7.15 -16.22
N LEU A 6 6.69 6.86 -14.93
CA LEU A 6 5.74 7.09 -13.85
C LEU A 6 5.44 8.59 -13.66
N HIS A 7 6.47 9.43 -13.74
CA HIS A 7 6.31 10.88 -13.73
C HIS A 7 5.53 11.39 -14.95
N ARG A 8 5.81 10.87 -16.15
CA ARG A 8 5.06 11.19 -17.37
C ARG A 8 3.61 10.71 -17.32
N ALA A 9 3.33 9.62 -16.62
CA ALA A 9 1.98 9.13 -16.36
C ALA A 9 1.23 9.96 -15.30
N GLY A 10 1.84 11.03 -14.77
CA GLY A 10 1.23 11.94 -13.81
C GLY A 10 1.27 11.47 -12.36
N ALA A 11 1.96 10.35 -12.06
CA ALA A 11 2.21 9.99 -10.68
C ALA A 11 3.16 11.02 -10.03
N ARG A 12 2.79 11.44 -8.82
CA ARG A 12 3.57 12.38 -7.99
C ARG A 12 3.93 11.69 -6.67
N SER A 13 5.02 12.16 -6.07
CA SER A 13 5.50 11.67 -4.76
C SER A 13 4.37 11.66 -3.72
N ASP A 14 3.60 12.75 -3.64
CA ASP A 14 2.47 12.89 -2.70
C ASP A 14 1.40 11.80 -2.89
N HIS A 15 1.08 11.40 -4.13
CA HIS A 15 0.12 10.32 -4.39
C HIS A 15 0.63 8.98 -3.84
N LEU A 16 1.94 8.70 -3.96
CA LEU A 16 2.53 7.46 -3.48
C LEU A 16 2.67 7.43 -1.96
N HIS A 17 2.97 8.57 -1.33
CA HIS A 17 2.96 8.68 0.13
C HIS A 17 1.53 8.52 0.69
N LEU A 18 0.53 9.16 0.06
CA LEU A 18 -0.87 8.96 0.42
C LEU A 18 -1.31 7.50 0.22
N ALA A 19 -0.92 6.86 -0.89
CA ALA A 19 -1.20 5.45 -1.13
C ALA A 19 -0.52 4.54 -0.10
N SER A 20 0.70 4.87 0.33
CA SER A 20 1.43 4.15 1.39
C SER A 20 0.66 4.22 2.72
N LEU A 21 0.29 5.41 3.16
CA LEU A 21 -0.51 5.60 4.38
C LEU A 21 -1.90 4.96 4.26
N GLY A 22 -2.53 5.08 3.08
CA GLY A 22 -3.80 4.44 2.78
C GLY A 22 -3.73 2.92 2.86
N ALA A 23 -2.64 2.30 2.40
CA ALA A 23 -2.41 0.86 2.50
C ALA A 23 -2.27 0.40 3.96
N ILE A 24 -1.66 1.20 4.84
CA ILE A 24 -1.63 0.93 6.29
C ILE A 24 -3.06 0.93 6.84
N GLY A 25 -3.84 1.99 6.56
CA GLY A 25 -5.22 2.09 7.01
C GLY A 25 -6.11 0.95 6.50
N LEU A 26 -5.94 0.57 5.23
CA LEU A 26 -6.65 -0.54 4.62
C LEU A 26 -6.26 -1.89 5.24
N CYS A 27 -4.97 -2.13 5.49
CA CYS A 27 -4.48 -3.33 6.17
C CYS A 27 -5.13 -3.47 7.56
N LEU A 28 -5.09 -2.41 8.37
CA LEU A 28 -5.69 -2.40 9.71
C LEU A 28 -7.19 -2.64 9.65
N THR A 29 -7.89 -1.98 8.73
CA THR A 29 -9.34 -2.14 8.54
C THR A 29 -9.68 -3.58 8.16
N LEU A 30 -8.97 -4.16 7.18
CA LEU A 30 -9.17 -5.54 6.77
C LEU A 30 -8.84 -6.53 7.89
N TRP A 31 -7.83 -6.26 8.70
CA TRP A 31 -7.47 -7.12 9.82
C TRP A 31 -8.53 -7.10 10.92
N VAL A 32 -9.05 -5.92 11.28
CA VAL A 32 -10.18 -5.79 12.21
C VAL A 32 -11.41 -6.52 11.66
N ARG A 33 -11.72 -6.37 10.38
CA ARG A 33 -12.82 -7.09 9.72
C ARG A 33 -12.59 -8.60 9.69
N ALA A 34 -11.36 -9.08 9.58
CA ALA A 34 -11.05 -10.51 9.64
C ALA A 34 -11.44 -11.13 11.01
N LYS A 35 -11.46 -10.33 12.08
CA LYS A 35 -11.91 -10.80 13.41
C LYS A 35 -13.43 -11.01 13.50
N THR A 36 -14.20 -10.45 12.57
CA THR A 36 -15.66 -10.59 12.52
C THR A 36 -16.12 -11.73 11.61
N ILE A 37 -15.18 -12.48 11.02
CA ILE A 37 -15.45 -13.61 10.12
C ILE A 37 -15.22 -14.93 10.88
N ASP A 38 -15.97 -15.96 10.53
CA ASP A 38 -15.80 -17.32 11.07
C ASP A 38 -14.36 -17.84 10.97
N GLN A 39 -13.97 -18.66 11.95
CA GLN A 39 -12.58 -19.11 12.13
C GLN A 39 -12.01 -19.83 10.90
N GLU A 40 -12.84 -20.58 10.16
CA GLU A 40 -12.43 -21.28 8.94
C GLU A 40 -11.92 -20.30 7.86
N GLN A 41 -12.55 -19.14 7.74
CA GLN A 41 -12.22 -18.13 6.72
C GLN A 41 -11.30 -17.02 7.26
N ARG A 42 -11.22 -16.85 8.58
CA ARG A 42 -10.43 -15.82 9.24
C ARG A 42 -8.96 -15.86 8.84
N GLY A 43 -8.33 -17.04 8.78
CA GLY A 43 -6.93 -17.16 8.40
C GLY A 43 -6.66 -16.65 6.97
N ASN A 44 -7.60 -16.86 6.04
CA ASN A 44 -7.50 -16.31 4.69
C ASN A 44 -7.68 -14.79 4.65
N ALA A 45 -8.61 -14.26 5.45
CA ALA A 45 -8.84 -12.83 5.58
C ALA A 45 -7.62 -12.11 6.20
N GLU A 46 -7.01 -12.68 7.24
CA GLU A 46 -5.78 -12.15 7.87
C GLU A 46 -4.61 -12.15 6.87
N ARG A 47 -4.42 -13.20 6.06
CA ARG A 47 -3.39 -13.21 5.00
C ARG A 47 -3.58 -12.10 3.96
N ARG A 48 -4.83 -11.82 3.56
CA ARG A 48 -5.14 -10.72 2.63
C ARG A 48 -4.83 -9.36 3.25
N ALA A 49 -5.18 -9.16 4.53
CA ALA A 49 -4.84 -7.95 5.26
C ALA A 49 -3.32 -7.75 5.33
N LEU A 50 -2.57 -8.79 5.73
CA LEU A 50 -1.11 -8.76 5.78
C LEU A 50 -0.50 -8.48 4.41
N PHE A 51 -0.99 -9.12 3.34
CA PHE A 51 -0.52 -8.84 1.98
C PHE A 51 -0.59 -7.36 1.63
N VAL A 52 -1.70 -6.68 1.94
CA VAL A 52 -1.83 -5.23 1.77
C VAL A 52 -0.81 -4.48 2.63
N GLY A 53 -0.60 -4.92 3.87
CA GLY A 53 0.38 -4.36 4.80
C GLY A 53 1.85 -4.46 4.39
N LEU A 54 2.21 -5.24 3.36
CA LEU A 54 3.58 -5.28 2.82
C LEU A 54 3.89 -4.14 1.84
N TRP A 55 2.87 -3.52 1.24
CA TRP A 55 3.04 -2.48 0.22
C TRP A 55 3.46 -1.08 0.72
N PRO A 56 3.16 -0.62 1.96
CA PRO A 56 3.51 0.71 2.43
C PRO A 56 4.98 1.12 2.25
N PRO A 57 5.99 0.32 2.67
CA PRO A 57 7.39 0.72 2.53
C PRO A 57 7.80 0.85 1.05
N MET A 58 7.31 -0.04 0.18
CA MET A 58 7.62 0.02 -1.25
C MET A 58 7.00 1.26 -1.90
N LEU A 59 5.72 1.55 -1.62
CA LEU A 59 5.05 2.74 -2.14
C LEU A 59 5.75 4.03 -1.67
N TRP A 60 6.16 4.07 -0.40
CA TRP A 60 6.90 5.20 0.14
C TRP A 60 8.24 5.41 -0.56
N LEU A 61 9.05 4.35 -0.69
CA LEU A 61 10.36 4.43 -1.33
C LEU A 61 10.28 4.83 -2.81
N ILE A 62 9.26 4.37 -3.54
CA ILE A 62 9.03 4.82 -4.92
C ILE A 62 8.65 6.31 -4.93
N GLY A 63 7.86 6.77 -3.96
CA GLY A 63 7.52 8.19 -3.78
C GLY A 63 8.74 9.06 -3.52
N GLU A 64 9.65 8.62 -2.66
CA GLU A 64 10.94 9.29 -2.39
C GLU A 64 11.81 9.33 -3.64
N ALA A 65 12.02 8.19 -4.31
CA ALA A 65 12.83 8.14 -5.53
C ALA A 65 12.27 9.02 -6.67
N LEU A 66 10.94 9.19 -6.72
CA LEU A 66 10.28 10.08 -7.67
C LEU A 66 10.46 11.56 -7.30
N ARG A 67 10.56 11.88 -6.01
CA ARG A 67 10.82 13.24 -5.51
C ARG A 67 12.27 13.66 -5.80
N GLU A 68 13.22 12.73 -5.67
CA GLU A 68 14.64 12.94 -5.96
C GLU A 68 14.95 13.12 -7.45
N GLN A 69 14.08 12.63 -8.36
CA GLN A 69 14.23 12.83 -9.81
C GLN A 69 13.80 14.22 -10.31
N LYS A 70 13.30 15.08 -9.43
CA LYS A 70 12.88 16.44 -9.77
C LYS A 70 14.09 17.37 -9.87
#